data_AF-A0A6P4C4B6-F1
#
_entry.id   AF-A0A6P4C4B6-F1
#
_cell.length_a   1.000
_cell.length_b   1.000
_cell.length_c   1.000
_cell.angle_alpha   90.00
_cell.angle_beta   90.00
_cell.angle_gamma   90.00
#
_symmetry.space_group_name_H-M   'P 1'
#
loop_
_entity.id
_entity.type
_entity.pdbx_description
1 polymer ?
#
loop_
_entity_poly.entity_id
_entity_poly.type
_entity_poly.pdbx_seq_one_letter_code
_entity_poly.pdbx_strand_id
1 'polypeptide(L)'
;MASFWDSYKEFWSERFSFLSNYSNAIQRDRPLHPWTDSDVDQFIALDPVHGPALKSARDAVKFGITGSALGAAFTAGYAWKYSRSLHGAALSFLAGGVFGWTFGHEIANHALQLYRLDTLAAEAKFLEWWKNKSE
;
A
#
# COMPACT_ATOMS: atom_id res chain seq x y z
N MET A 1 -25.89 -24.98 -19.35
CA MET A 1 -25.31 -23.66 -19.66
C MET A 1 -25.06 -22.97 -18.33
N ALA A 2 -23.80 -22.86 -17.90
CA ALA A 2 -23.48 -22.02 -16.75
C ALA A 2 -23.97 -20.60 -17.06
N SER A 3 -24.58 -19.91 -16.09
CA SER A 3 -25.02 -18.55 -16.32
C SER A 3 -23.78 -17.69 -16.58
N PHE A 4 -23.88 -16.66 -17.42
CA PHE A 4 -22.78 -15.73 -17.68
C PHE A 4 -22.14 -15.20 -16.37
N TRP A 5 -22.96 -15.05 -15.33
CA TRP A 5 -22.54 -14.66 -13.99
C TRP A 5 -21.67 -15.69 -13.28
N ASP A 6 -21.96 -16.98 -13.43
CA ASP A 6 -21.15 -18.05 -12.84
C ASP A 6 -19.78 -18.09 -13.50
N SER A 7 -19.71 -18.04 -14.83
CA SER A 7 -18.44 -18.00 -15.56
C SER A 7 -17.63 -16.72 -15.28
N TYR A 8 -18.29 -15.57 -15.13
CA TYR A 8 -17.63 -14.31 -14.75
C TYR A 8 -17.05 -14.40 -13.34
N LYS A 9 -17.82 -14.95 -12.39
CA LYS A 9 -17.38 -15.13 -11.01
C LYS A 9 -16.20 -16.10 -10.91
N GLU A 10 -16.26 -17.20 -11.66
CA GLU A 10 -15.19 -18.20 -11.73
C GLU A 10 -13.91 -17.62 -12.32
N PHE A 11 -14.02 -16.86 -13.42
CA PHE A 11 -12.90 -16.17 -14.06
C PHE A 11 -12.15 -15.21 -13.12
N TRP A 12 -12.89 -14.42 -12.32
CA TRP A 12 -12.26 -13.53 -11.34
C TRP A 12 -11.79 -14.26 -10.09
N SER A 13 -12.51 -15.30 -9.64
CA SER A 13 -12.10 -16.13 -8.50
C SER A 13 -10.79 -16.86 -8.77
N GLU A 14 -10.59 -17.36 -9.99
CA GLU A 14 -9.35 -18.03 -10.40
C GLU A 14 -8.18 -17.03 -10.40
N ARG A 15 -8.38 -15.84 -10.99
CA ARG A 15 -7.35 -14.79 -11.03
C ARG A 15 -7.02 -14.19 -9.68
N PHE A 16 -7.97 -14.11 -8.76
CA PHE A 16 -7.77 -13.63 -7.40
C PHE A 16 -7.55 -14.76 -6.39
N SER A 17 -7.34 -16.00 -6.85
CA SER A 17 -7.03 -17.13 -5.98
C SER A 17 -5.79 -16.89 -5.12
N PHE A 18 -4.83 -16.07 -5.56
CA PHE A 18 -3.68 -15.68 -4.75
C PHE A 18 -4.06 -14.91 -3.47
N LEU A 19 -5.23 -14.26 -3.41
CA LEU A 19 -5.74 -13.62 -2.19
C LEU A 19 -6.16 -14.64 -1.14
N SER A 20 -6.54 -15.86 -1.54
CA SER A 20 -6.81 -16.93 -0.57
C SER A 20 -5.54 -17.38 0.15
N ASN A 21 -4.35 -17.21 -0.43
CA ASN A 21 -3.08 -17.44 0.27
C ASN A 21 -2.83 -16.40 1.37
N TYR A 22 -3.37 -15.18 1.24
CA TYR A 22 -3.36 -14.15 2.28
C TYR A 22 -4.43 -14.39 3.36
N SER A 23 -5.32 -15.36 3.18
CA SER A 23 -6.38 -15.66 4.16
C SER A 23 -5.80 -16.01 5.53
N ASN A 24 -4.67 -16.71 5.64
CA ASN A 24 -4.05 -17.01 6.95
C ASN A 24 -3.53 -15.74 7.67
N ALA A 25 -3.19 -14.69 6.93
CA ALA A 25 -2.78 -13.41 7.51
C ALA A 25 -3.98 -12.52 7.88
N ILE A 26 -5.08 -12.63 7.14
CA ILE A 26 -6.28 -11.79 7.27
C ILE A 26 -7.35 -12.42 8.19
N GLN A 27 -7.48 -13.76 8.17
CA GLN A 27 -8.43 -14.57 8.95
C GLN A 27 -7.79 -15.08 10.25
N ARG A 28 -7.16 -14.18 11.02
CA ARG A 28 -6.82 -14.52 12.41
C ARG A 28 -8.05 -14.32 13.29
N ASP A 29 -8.29 -15.26 14.21
CA ASP A 29 -9.36 -15.18 15.22
C ASP A 29 -9.23 -13.95 16.13
N ARG A 30 -8.01 -13.40 16.25
CA ARG A 30 -7.75 -12.08 16.81
C ARG A 30 -6.95 -11.23 15.83
N PRO A 31 -7.42 -10.03 15.46
CA PRO A 31 -6.58 -9.09 14.75
C PRO A 31 -5.37 -8.75 15.62
N LEU A 32 -4.17 -8.83 15.04
CA LEU A 32 -3.00 -8.23 15.68
C LEU A 32 -3.31 -6.76 15.93
N HIS A 33 -2.98 -6.26 17.12
CA HIS A 33 -3.14 -4.83 17.37
C HIS A 33 -2.32 -4.06 16.31
N PRO A 34 -2.88 -2.99 15.72
CA PRO A 34 -2.14 -2.18 14.78
C PRO A 34 -0.89 -1.66 15.49
N TRP A 35 0.28 -1.86 14.87
CA TRP A 35 1.53 -1.30 15.37
C TRP A 35 1.48 0.22 15.31
N THR A 36 2.19 0.87 16.23
CA THR A 36 2.35 2.31 16.26
C THR A 36 3.68 2.73 15.65
N ASP A 37 3.84 4.02 15.33
CA ASP A 37 5.14 4.55 14.89
C ASP A 37 6.24 4.31 15.93
N SER A 38 5.89 4.28 17.23
CA SER A 38 6.84 3.95 18.30
C SER A 38 7.35 2.51 18.22
N ASP A 39 6.52 1.56 17.77
CA ASP A 39 6.92 0.17 17.61
C ASP A 39 7.91 0.01 16.45
N VAL A 40 7.73 0.81 15.39
CA VAL A 40 8.67 0.90 14.27
C VAL A 40 10.00 1.48 14.74
N ASP A 41 9.99 2.57 15.51
CA ASP A 41 11.21 3.18 16.05
C ASP A 41 11.95 2.23 17.01
N GLN A 42 11.22 1.48 17.83
CA GLN A 42 11.81 0.45 18.69
C GLN A 42 12.47 -0.65 17.88
N PHE A 43 11.84 -1.13 16.81
CA PHE A 43 12.46 -2.13 15.94
C PHE A 43 13.70 -1.59 15.23
N ILE A 44 13.66 -0.35 14.73
CA ILE A 44 14.82 0.30 14.08
C ILE A 44 15.98 0.45 15.07
N ALA A 45 15.69 0.74 16.34
CA ALA A 45 16.71 0.82 17.38
C ALA A 45 17.28 -0.55 17.77
N LEU A 46 16.47 -1.61 17.71
CA LEU A 46 16.87 -2.98 18.06
C LEU A 46 17.63 -3.69 16.93
N ASP A 47 17.25 -3.46 15.68
CA ASP A 47 17.80 -4.15 14.52
C ASP A 47 18.54 -3.17 13.58
N PRO A 48 19.88 -3.05 13.70
CA PRO A 48 20.67 -2.16 12.86
C PRO A 48 20.82 -2.67 11.41
N VAL A 49 20.50 -3.93 11.13
CA VAL A 49 20.64 -4.54 9.80
C VAL A 49 19.38 -4.27 8.97
N HIS A 50 18.21 -4.51 9.54
CA HIS A 50 16.93 -4.34 8.84
C HIS A 50 16.25 -2.99 9.10
N GLY A 51 16.60 -2.30 10.19
CA GLY A 51 16.05 -1.00 10.58
C GLY A 51 16.19 0.10 9.51
N PRO A 52 17.38 0.33 8.91
CA PRO A 52 17.53 1.35 7.88
C PRO A 52 16.66 1.10 6.64
N ALA A 53 16.54 -0.16 6.21
CA ALA A 53 15.70 -0.55 5.08
C ALA A 53 14.21 -0.35 5.39
N LEU A 54 13.77 -0.72 6.61
CA LEU A 54 12.40 -0.48 7.07
C LEU A 54 12.08 1.01 7.11
N LYS A 55 13.00 1.85 7.61
CA LYS A 55 12.82 3.31 7.64
C LYS A 55 12.64 3.88 6.23
N SER A 56 13.51 3.52 5.29
CA SER A 56 13.40 3.95 3.89
C SER A 56 12.09 3.49 3.26
N ALA A 57 11.62 2.27 3.56
CA ALA A 57 10.32 1.79 3.10
C ALA A 57 9.16 2.65 3.63
N ARG A 58 9.18 3.01 4.91
CA ARG A 58 8.16 3.88 5.52
C ARG A 58 8.20 5.30 4.97
N ASP A 59 9.39 5.83 4.70
CA ASP A 59 9.53 7.13 4.05
C ASP A 59 9.02 7.07 2.60
N ALA A 60 9.24 5.98 1.86
CA ALA A 60 8.69 5.77 0.52
C ALA A 60 7.15 5.82 0.50
N VAL A 61 6.50 5.24 1.51
CA VAL A 61 5.04 5.31 1.65
C VAL A 61 4.57 6.76 1.80
N LYS A 62 5.30 7.61 2.54
CA LYS A 62 4.96 9.04 2.67
C LYS A 62 4.99 9.76 1.32
N PHE A 63 5.97 9.46 0.47
CA PHE A 63 6.00 9.96 -0.91
C PHE A 63 4.81 9.46 -1.73
N GLY A 64 4.43 8.18 -1.61
CA GLY A 64 3.25 7.61 -2.27
C GLY A 64 1.94 8.29 -1.84
N ILE A 65 1.74 8.50 -0.54
CA ILE A 65 0.59 9.22 0.02
C ILE A 65 0.56 10.66 -0.49
N THR A 66 1.71 11.35 -0.45
CA THR A 66 1.82 12.74 -0.90
C THR A 66 1.53 12.86 -2.40
N GLY A 67 2.11 11.96 -3.21
CA GLY A 67 1.84 11.88 -4.65
C GLY A 67 0.36 11.63 -4.92
N SER A 68 -0.27 10.71 -4.20
CA SER A 68 -1.71 10.43 -4.31
C SER A 68 -2.56 11.66 -4.01
N ALA A 69 -2.30 12.34 -2.89
CA ALA A 69 -3.04 13.53 -2.49
C ALA A 69 -2.91 14.65 -3.53
N LEU A 70 -1.68 14.90 -4.01
CA LEU A 70 -1.41 15.89 -5.05
C LEU A 70 -2.09 15.52 -6.38
N GLY A 71 -1.94 14.28 -6.83
CA GLY A 71 -2.54 13.78 -8.07
C GLY A 71 -4.06 13.85 -8.02
N ALA A 72 -4.67 13.40 -6.93
CA ALA A 72 -6.12 13.45 -6.72
C ALA A 72 -6.65 14.88 -6.69
N ALA A 73 -6.03 15.77 -5.92
CA ALA A 73 -6.44 17.17 -5.83
C ALA A 73 -6.29 17.89 -7.18
N PHE A 74 -5.18 17.69 -7.88
CA PHE A 74 -4.89 18.35 -9.15
C PHE A 74 -5.89 17.92 -10.24
N THR A 75 -6.05 16.61 -10.43
CA THR A 75 -6.95 16.05 -11.45
C THR A 75 -8.42 16.36 -11.16
N ALA A 76 -8.86 16.25 -9.91
CA ALA A 76 -10.21 16.62 -9.51
C ALA A 76 -10.48 18.11 -9.67
N GLY A 77 -9.52 18.96 -9.27
CA GLY A 77 -9.63 20.41 -9.43
C GLY A 77 -9.71 20.82 -10.90
N TYR A 78 -8.90 20.19 -11.76
CA TYR A 78 -8.94 20.41 -13.19
C TYR A 78 -10.28 19.94 -13.79
N ALA A 79 -10.72 18.73 -13.46
CA ALA A 79 -12.00 18.20 -13.93
C ALA A 79 -13.19 19.06 -13.46
N TRP A 80 -13.18 19.51 -12.21
CA TRP A 80 -14.22 20.40 -11.68
C TRP A 80 -14.25 21.75 -12.41
N LYS A 81 -13.08 22.35 -12.66
CA LYS A 81 -12.96 23.65 -13.35
C LYS A 81 -13.61 23.64 -14.73
N TYR A 82 -13.41 22.58 -15.52
CA TYR A 82 -13.91 22.50 -16.89
C TYR A 82 -15.24 21.78 -17.04
N SER A 83 -15.44 20.67 -16.33
CA SER A 83 -16.64 19.84 -16.47
C SER A 83 -17.79 20.33 -15.59
N ARG A 84 -17.50 21.00 -14.44
CA ARG A 84 -18.50 21.35 -13.40
C ARG A 84 -19.39 20.18 -12.95
N SER A 85 -19.02 18.94 -13.28
CA SER A 85 -19.74 17.72 -12.97
C SER A 85 -19.12 17.02 -11.78
N LEU A 86 -19.95 16.68 -10.79
CA LEU A 86 -19.52 15.98 -9.59
C LEU A 86 -18.99 14.57 -9.91
N HIS A 87 -19.66 13.83 -10.79
CA HIS A 87 -19.25 12.48 -11.20
C HIS A 87 -17.91 12.50 -11.92
N GLY A 88 -17.70 13.49 -12.80
CA GLY A 88 -16.42 13.67 -13.51
C GLY A 88 -15.29 14.01 -12.55
N ALA A 89 -15.51 14.96 -11.64
CA ALA A 89 -14.53 15.32 -10.63
C ALA A 89 -14.20 14.18 -9.67
N ALA A 90 -15.20 13.38 -9.26
CA ALA A 90 -15.00 12.22 -8.39
C ALA A 90 -14.20 11.11 -9.08
N LEU A 91 -14.53 10.78 -10.33
CA LEU A 91 -13.75 9.79 -11.10
C LEU A 91 -12.32 10.27 -11.34
N SER A 92 -12.15 11.55 -11.67
CA SER A 92 -10.82 12.14 -11.82
C SER A 92 -10.03 12.14 -10.52
N PHE A 93 -10.66 12.44 -9.38
CA PHE A 93 -10.04 12.37 -8.06
C PHE A 93 -9.46 10.98 -7.78
N LEU A 94 -10.26 9.93 -7.98
CA LEU A 94 -9.83 8.56 -7.77
C LEU A 94 -8.69 8.19 -8.71
N ALA A 95 -8.83 8.49 -10.01
CA ALA A 95 -7.80 8.23 -11.00
C ALA A 95 -6.48 8.95 -10.65
N GLY A 96 -6.55 10.24 -10.32
CA GLY A 96 -5.38 11.01 -9.91
C GLY A 96 -4.74 10.51 -8.63
N GLY A 97 -5.51 9.99 -7.69
CA GLY A 97 -5.00 9.32 -6.50
C GLY A 97 -4.18 8.09 -6.86
N VAL A 98 -4.70 7.21 -7.73
CA VAL A 98 -3.99 6.00 -8.17
C VAL A 98 -2.72 6.36 -8.95
N PHE A 99 -2.79 7.28 -9.91
CA PHE A 99 -1.60 7.70 -10.66
C PHE A 99 -0.59 8.43 -9.77
N GLY A 100 -1.07 9.26 -8.85
CA GLY A 100 -0.24 9.94 -7.86
C GLY A 100 0.51 8.97 -6.96
N TRP A 101 -0.14 7.87 -6.53
CA TRP A 101 0.50 6.80 -5.78
C TRP A 101 1.67 6.17 -6.54
N THR A 102 1.46 5.83 -7.81
CA THR A 102 2.48 5.18 -8.64
C THR A 102 3.67 6.10 -8.91
N PHE A 103 3.41 7.37 -9.25
CA PHE A 103 4.49 8.34 -9.45
C PHE A 103 5.23 8.66 -8.15
N GLY A 104 4.51 8.74 -7.02
CA GLY A 104 5.12 8.93 -5.70
C GLY A 104 6.08 7.80 -5.33
N HIS A 105 5.70 6.54 -5.60
CA HIS A 105 6.59 5.39 -5.39
C HIS A 105 7.81 5.42 -6.32
N GLU A 106 7.65 5.84 -7.57
CA GLU A 106 8.77 5.93 -8.50
C GLU A 106 9.79 7.00 -8.08
N ILE A 107 9.30 8.16 -7.66
CA ILE A 107 10.11 9.25 -7.09
C ILE A 107 10.81 8.76 -5.83
N ALA A 108 10.10 8.06 -4.94
CA ALA A 108 10.69 7.49 -3.74
C ALA A 108 11.81 6.49 -4.09
N ASN A 109 11.55 5.58 -5.04
CA ASN A 109 12.50 4.57 -5.49
C ASN A 109 13.82 5.19 -5.94
N HIS A 110 13.74 6.30 -6.68
CA HIS A 110 14.90 7.06 -7.13
C HIS A 110 15.56 7.86 -6.00
N ALA A 111 14.77 8.55 -5.16
CA ALA A 111 15.28 9.43 -4.11
C ALA A 111 15.93 8.67 -2.95
N LEU A 112 15.36 7.55 -2.55
CA LEU A 112 15.80 6.72 -1.41
C LEU A 112 16.64 5.51 -1.86
N GLN A 113 16.86 5.36 -3.18
CA GLN A 113 17.59 4.25 -3.78
C GLN A 113 17.07 2.88 -3.29
N LEU A 114 15.75 2.72 -3.20
CA LEU A 114 15.13 1.52 -2.61
C LEU A 114 15.52 0.24 -3.35
N TYR A 115 15.86 0.32 -4.63
CA TYR A 115 16.43 -0.81 -5.40
C TYR A 115 17.73 -1.41 -4.81
N ARG A 116 18.43 -0.70 -3.93
CA ARG A 116 19.63 -1.18 -3.22
C ARG A 116 19.32 -1.84 -1.88
N LEU A 117 18.08 -1.74 -1.41
CA LEU A 117 17.65 -2.16 -0.09
C LEU A 117 16.67 -3.32 -0.20
N ASP A 118 16.85 -4.35 0.63
CA ASP A 118 15.88 -5.43 0.75
C ASP A 118 14.76 -5.04 1.73
N THR A 119 13.84 -4.21 1.24
CA THR A 119 12.71 -3.71 2.04
C THR A 119 11.72 -4.80 2.40
N LEU A 120 11.57 -5.83 1.55
CA LEU A 120 10.68 -6.96 1.80
C LEU A 120 11.19 -7.83 2.93
N ALA A 121 12.49 -8.15 2.96
CA ALA A 121 13.07 -8.89 4.07
C ALA A 121 13.01 -8.08 5.37
N ALA A 122 13.24 -6.77 5.31
CA ALA A 122 13.15 -5.89 6.48
C ALA A 122 11.72 -5.83 7.04
N GLU A 123 10.70 -5.74 6.19
CA GLU A 123 9.30 -5.76 6.60
C GLU A 123 8.89 -7.13 7.16
N ALA A 124 9.34 -8.23 6.55
CA ALA A 124 9.09 -9.58 7.07
C ALA A 124 9.70 -9.75 8.48
N LYS A 125 10.92 -9.25 8.71
CA LYS A 125 11.59 -9.30 10.01
C LYS A 125 10.91 -8.43 11.05
N PHE A 126 10.42 -7.26 10.66
CA PHE A 126 9.60 -6.41 11.51
C PHE A 126 8.30 -7.12 11.94
N LEU A 127 7.60 -7.77 11.00
CA LEU A 127 6.37 -8.50 11.30
C LEU A 127 6.61 -9.70 12.22
N GLU A 128 7.72 -10.41 12.03
CA GLU A 128 8.16 -11.52 12.90
C GLU A 128 8.44 -11.02 14.33
N TRP A 129 9.21 -9.93 14.46
CA TRP A 129 9.45 -9.29 15.75
C TRP A 129 8.17 -8.78 16.41
N TRP A 130 7.29 -8.14 15.63
CA TRP A 130 6.00 -7.63 16.13
C TRP A 130 5.12 -8.75 16.67
N LYS A 131 5.05 -9.87 15.95
CA LYS A 131 4.33 -11.06 16.39
C LYS A 131 4.85 -11.53 17.75
N ASN A 132 6.17 -11.68 17.90
CA ASN A 132 6.80 -12.14 19.15
C ASN A 132 6.61 -11.16 20.32
N LYS A 133 6.47 -9.86 20.03
CA LYS A 133 6.18 -8.83 21.05
C LYS A 133 4.71 -8.84 21.50
N SER A 134 3.81 -9.26 20.61
CA SER A 134 2.35 -9.25 20.82
C SER A 134 1.77 -10.53 21.41
N GLU A 135 2.54 -11.63 21.39
CA GLU A 135 2.24 -12.92 22.03
C GLU A 135 2.81 -12.96 23.45
#